data_AF-A0A3A4RMJ1-F1
#
_entry.id   AF-A0A3A4RMJ1-F1
#
_cell.length_a   1.000
_cell.length_b   1.000
_cell.length_c   1.000
_cell.angle_alpha   90.00
_cell.angle_beta   90.00
_cell.angle_gamma   90.00
#
_symmetry.space_group_name_H-M   'P 1'
#
loop_
_entity.id
_entity.type
_entity.pdbx_description
1 polymer ?
#
loop_
_entity_poly.entity_id
_entity_poly.type
_entity_poly.pdbx_seq_one_letter_code
_entity_poly.pdbx_strand_id
1 'polypeptide(L)'
;MKYTVFSIFFLVLLFFSAAAPHGAQVKPAQNFYPSPSYEVENLEAVLHQAGLFSVSGEIRNTDAHPTIGYVVIYFSNDKDEVIAEAETIVNDKKAIEPGNTGHFKFSQKIDEYKRITKTFIEYVVQEKIVSPKKPLIIIGTKR
;
A
#
# COMPACT_ATOMS: atom_id res chain seq x y z
N MET A 1 -61.39 52.82 1.63
CA MET A 1 -62.69 52.33 1.12
C MET A 1 -62.41 51.18 0.16
N LYS A 2 -63.15 50.08 0.33
CA LYS A 2 -63.04 48.78 -0.35
C LYS A 2 -63.15 48.92 -1.87
N TYR A 3 -62.40 48.13 -2.65
CA TYR A 3 -62.95 47.28 -3.73
C TYR A 3 -62.03 46.07 -3.96
N THR A 4 -62.50 44.95 -3.43
CA THR A 4 -62.19 43.59 -3.89
C THR A 4 -62.96 43.35 -5.20
N VAL A 5 -62.44 42.47 -6.08
CA VAL A 5 -63.16 41.42 -6.86
C VAL A 5 -62.69 41.31 -8.34
N PHE A 6 -62.13 40.13 -8.63
CA PHE A 6 -62.14 39.31 -9.86
C PHE A 6 -61.77 39.93 -11.22
N SER A 7 -60.81 39.31 -11.91
CA SER A 7 -61.19 38.33 -12.94
C SER A 7 -60.02 37.47 -13.42
N ILE A 8 -60.37 36.21 -13.63
CA ILE A 8 -59.55 35.08 -14.06
C ILE A 8 -59.12 35.28 -15.52
N PHE A 9 -57.84 35.13 -15.83
CA PHE A 9 -57.45 34.67 -17.16
C PHE A 9 -56.44 33.51 -17.04
N PHE A 10 -56.95 32.38 -17.47
CA PHE A 10 -56.35 31.08 -17.61
C PHE A 10 -55.40 31.13 -18.81
N LEU A 11 -54.09 30.90 -18.60
CA LEU A 11 -53.21 30.52 -19.71
C LEU A 11 -52.34 29.34 -19.27
N VAL A 12 -52.80 28.17 -19.70
CA VAL A 12 -52.06 26.91 -19.67
C VAL A 12 -50.92 27.00 -20.69
N LEU A 13 -49.69 26.88 -20.23
CA LEU A 13 -48.51 26.63 -21.06
C LEU A 13 -47.76 25.45 -20.45
N LEU A 14 -48.27 24.25 -20.74
CA LEU A 14 -47.44 23.05 -20.80
C LEU A 14 -46.55 23.21 -22.03
N PHE A 15 -45.24 22.97 -21.92
CA PHE A 15 -44.51 22.11 -22.86
C PHE A 15 -43.04 21.89 -22.44
N PHE A 16 -42.74 20.61 -22.17
CA PHE A 16 -41.47 19.89 -22.29
C PHE A 16 -40.23 20.39 -21.52
N SER A 17 -40.07 19.95 -20.27
CA SER A 17 -38.72 19.65 -19.75
C SER A 17 -38.31 18.28 -20.29
N ALA A 18 -37.42 18.31 -21.28
CA ALA A 18 -36.77 17.14 -21.85
C ALA A 18 -36.15 16.27 -20.75
N ALA A 19 -36.39 14.97 -20.84
CA ALA A 19 -35.70 13.97 -20.03
C ALA A 19 -34.19 14.11 -20.28
N ALA A 20 -33.45 14.49 -19.24
CA ALA A 20 -31.99 14.38 -19.28
C ALA A 20 -31.63 12.90 -19.47
N PRO A 21 -30.74 12.57 -20.42
CA PRO A 21 -30.28 11.19 -20.57
C PRO A 21 -29.61 10.80 -19.25
N HIS A 22 -30.08 9.70 -18.67
CA HIS A 22 -29.38 9.03 -17.58
C HIS A 22 -28.02 8.60 -18.11
N GLY A 23 -27.02 9.46 -17.93
CA GLY A 23 -25.63 9.10 -18.12
C GLY A 23 -25.36 7.91 -17.24
N ALA A 24 -25.10 6.75 -17.86
CA ALA A 24 -24.63 5.58 -17.16
C ALA A 24 -23.43 6.03 -16.31
N GLN A 25 -23.60 6.06 -14.99
CA GLN A 25 -22.49 6.25 -14.09
C GLN A 25 -21.62 5.00 -14.23
N VAL A 26 -20.61 5.09 -15.08
CA VAL A 26 -19.50 4.17 -15.08
C VAL A 26 -18.84 4.36 -13.73
N LYS A 27 -19.16 3.47 -12.78
CA LYS A 27 -18.41 3.34 -11.53
C LYS A 27 -16.93 3.27 -11.95
N PRO A 28 -16.06 4.19 -11.51
CA PRO A 28 -14.64 4.06 -11.80
C PRO A 28 -14.23 2.69 -11.26
N ALA A 29 -13.59 1.89 -12.12
CA ALA A 29 -13.01 0.63 -11.71
C ALA A 29 -12.16 0.94 -10.48
N GLN A 30 -12.57 0.38 -9.34
CA GLN A 30 -11.83 0.52 -8.11
C GLN A 30 -10.52 -0.20 -8.38
N ASN A 31 -9.46 0.55 -8.68
CA ASN A 31 -8.12 -0.01 -8.85
C ASN A 31 -7.82 -0.76 -7.55
N PHE A 32 -7.99 -2.08 -7.59
CA PHE A 32 -7.73 -2.96 -6.47
C PHE A 32 -6.22 -3.05 -6.39
N TYR A 33 -5.59 -2.07 -5.73
CA TYR A 33 -4.20 -2.19 -5.34
C TYR A 33 -4.16 -3.39 -4.38
N PRO A 34 -3.50 -4.49 -4.74
CA PRO A 34 -3.37 -5.60 -3.81
C PRO A 34 -2.67 -5.06 -2.56
N SER A 35 -3.25 -5.33 -1.38
CA SER A 35 -2.60 -4.98 -0.12
C SER A 35 -1.18 -5.55 -0.10
N PRO A 36 -0.20 -4.82 0.46
CA PRO A 36 1.16 -5.33 0.61
C PRO A 36 1.10 -6.71 1.28
N SER A 37 1.81 -7.69 0.71
CA SER A 37 1.85 -9.05 1.25
C SER A 37 2.77 -9.18 2.47
N TYR A 38 2.95 -8.08 3.21
CA TYR A 38 3.76 -7.98 4.40
C TYR A 38 3.27 -6.86 5.32
N GLU A 39 3.62 -6.97 6.60
CA GLU A 39 3.45 -5.93 7.61
C GLU A 39 4.81 -5.58 8.21
N VAL A 40 5.01 -4.30 8.54
CA VAL A 40 6.20 -3.83 9.24
C VAL A 40 5.86 -3.73 10.73
N GLU A 41 6.61 -4.44 11.56
CA GLU A 41 6.46 -4.48 13.01
C GLU A 41 7.73 -3.95 13.68
N ASN A 42 7.60 -3.44 14.91
CA ASN A 42 8.73 -3.08 15.77
C ASN A 42 9.82 -2.19 15.12
N LEU A 43 9.42 -1.28 14.21
CA LEU A 43 10.35 -0.40 13.50
C LEU A 43 10.93 0.65 14.46
N GLU A 44 12.26 0.71 14.51
CA GLU A 44 13.03 1.67 15.28
C GLU A 44 14.10 2.31 14.37
N ALA A 45 14.21 3.64 14.41
CA ALA A 45 15.24 4.40 13.74
C ALA A 45 15.87 5.40 14.73
N VAL A 46 17.17 5.27 14.96
CA VAL A 46 17.93 6.06 15.95
C VAL A 46 19.09 6.75 15.25
N LEU A 47 19.17 8.06 15.43
CA LEU A 47 20.37 8.84 15.10
C LEU A 47 21.27 8.91 16.33
N HIS A 48 22.46 8.32 16.22
CA HIS A 48 23.54 8.45 17.19
C HIS A 48 24.42 9.67 16.89
N GLN A 49 25.57 9.75 17.55
CA GLN A 49 26.51 10.86 17.37
C GLN A 49 27.08 10.89 15.95
N ALA A 50 27.27 12.11 15.44
CA ALA A 50 27.98 12.38 14.18
C ALA A 50 27.43 11.65 12.94
N GLY A 51 26.10 11.52 12.83
CA GLY A 51 25.45 10.99 11.62
C GLY A 51 25.39 9.48 11.52
N LEU A 52 25.75 8.74 12.57
CA LEU A 52 25.58 7.30 12.63
C LEU A 52 24.10 6.95 12.87
N PHE A 53 23.43 6.41 11.87
CA PHE A 53 22.07 5.88 12.01
C PHE A 53 22.10 4.40 12.37
N SER A 54 21.13 3.97 13.16
CA SER A 54 20.77 2.57 13.38
C SER A 54 19.28 2.42 13.07
N VAL A 55 18.93 1.50 12.18
CA VAL A 55 17.55 1.20 11.83
C VAL A 55 17.33 -0.30 11.99
N SER A 56 16.29 -0.70 12.70
CA SER A 56 15.93 -2.10 12.89
C SER A 56 14.43 -2.27 12.91
N GLY A 57 13.99 -3.47 12.61
CA GLY A 57 12.59 -3.81 12.67
C GLY A 57 12.33 -5.23 12.21
N GLU A 58 11.06 -5.49 12.00
CA GLU A 58 10.51 -6.80 11.73
C GLU A 58 9.59 -6.74 10.51
N ILE A 59 9.73 -7.71 9.61
CA ILE A 59 8.86 -7.90 8.46
C ILE A 59 8.04 -9.17 8.71
N ARG A 60 6.73 -9.01 8.90
CA ARG A 60 5.80 -10.12 8.99
C ARG A 60 5.27 -10.49 7.62
N ASN A 61 5.42 -11.75 7.22
CA ASN A 61 4.90 -12.24 5.95
C ASN A 61 3.39 -12.52 6.06
N THR A 62 2.58 -11.76 5.33
CA THR A 62 1.13 -11.97 5.25
C THR A 62 0.70 -12.67 3.95
N ASP A 63 1.65 -13.03 3.08
CA ASP A 63 1.42 -13.88 1.91
C ASP A 63 1.12 -15.33 2.32
N ALA A 64 0.48 -16.07 1.42
CA ALA A 64 0.25 -17.50 1.54
C ALA A 64 1.51 -18.34 1.25
N HIS A 65 2.57 -17.73 0.72
CA HIS A 65 3.82 -18.41 0.36
C HIS A 65 5.01 -17.87 1.16
N PRO A 66 6.04 -18.69 1.43
CA PRO A 66 7.29 -18.21 2.00
C PRO A 66 7.94 -17.16 1.10
N THR A 67 8.54 -16.13 1.70
CA THR A 67 9.18 -15.02 0.97
C THR A 67 10.62 -14.81 1.42
N ILE A 68 11.47 -14.43 0.46
CA ILE A 68 12.84 -13.94 0.72
C ILE A 68 12.93 -12.52 0.15
N GLY A 69 13.54 -11.61 0.89
CA GLY A 69 13.65 -10.22 0.46
C GLY A 69 14.65 -9.39 1.26
N TYR A 70 14.63 -8.09 1.00
CA TYR A 70 15.46 -7.08 1.65
C TYR A 70 14.62 -5.84 1.92
N VAL A 71 15.10 -4.99 2.83
CA VAL A 71 14.50 -3.70 3.13
C VAL A 71 15.35 -2.60 2.49
N VAL A 72 14.69 -1.70 1.77
CA VAL A 72 15.24 -0.41 1.36
C VAL A 72 14.89 0.62 2.44
N ILE A 73 15.86 1.40 2.86
CA ILE A 73 15.74 2.43 3.88
C ILE A 73 16.01 3.77 3.21
N TYR A 74 15.01 4.65 3.24
CA TYR A 74 15.11 5.99 2.69
C TYR A 74 15.24 7.00 3.83
N PHE A 75 16.27 7.84 3.77
CA PHE A 75 16.46 8.97 4.66
C PHE A 75 16.11 10.25 3.91
N SER A 76 15.04 10.94 4.33
CA SER A 76 14.55 12.11 3.60
C SER A 76 14.47 13.35 4.49
N ASN A 77 14.36 14.50 3.84
CA ASN A 77 14.05 15.76 4.51
C ASN A 77 12.53 16.00 4.65
N ASP A 78 12.16 17.17 5.13
CA ASP A 78 10.78 17.59 5.39
C ASP A 78 9.96 17.75 4.10
N LYS A 79 10.63 17.99 2.98
CA LYS A 79 10.09 18.11 1.61
C LYS A 79 10.05 16.79 0.84
N ASP A 80 10.29 15.66 1.51
CA ASP A 80 10.31 14.32 0.94
C ASP A 80 11.42 14.12 -0.13
N GLU A 81 12.46 14.95 -0.12
CA GLU A 81 13.68 14.72 -0.90
C GLU A 81 14.52 13.64 -0.22
N VAL A 82 14.86 12.58 -0.96
CA VAL A 82 15.75 11.51 -0.49
C VAL A 82 17.19 12.05 -0.41
N ILE A 83 17.73 12.09 0.80
CA ILE A 83 19.10 12.51 1.10
C ILE A 83 20.07 11.32 0.97
N ALA A 84 19.62 10.15 1.42
CA ALA A 84 20.38 8.91 1.33
C ALA A 84 19.44 7.70 1.26
N GLU A 85 19.95 6.62 0.69
CA GLU A 85 19.26 5.34 0.58
C GLU A 85 20.23 4.22 0.98
N ALA A 86 19.71 3.18 1.61
CA ALA A 86 20.48 1.99 1.92
C ALA A 86 19.62 0.73 1.85
N GLU A 87 20.26 -0.40 1.60
CA GLU A 87 19.60 -1.71 1.61
C GLU A 87 20.12 -2.57 2.74
N THR A 88 19.24 -3.37 3.35
CA THR A 88 19.62 -4.39 4.32
C THR A 88 18.86 -5.68 4.09
N ILE A 89 19.55 -6.79 4.31
CA ILE A 89 18.96 -8.13 4.22
C ILE A 89 17.97 -8.32 5.38
N VAL A 90 16.86 -9.01 5.09
CA VAL A 90 15.92 -9.50 6.10
C VAL A 90 16.20 -10.97 6.37
N ASN A 91 16.15 -11.36 7.65
CA ASN A 91 16.19 -12.75 8.10
C ASN A 91 17.39 -13.56 7.58
N ASP A 92 18.56 -12.91 7.42
CA ASP A 92 19.78 -13.53 6.88
C ASP A 92 19.56 -14.26 5.52
N LYS A 93 18.69 -13.73 4.66
CA LYS A 93 18.28 -14.33 3.37
C LYS A 93 17.53 -15.67 3.51
N LYS A 94 17.08 -16.03 4.70
CA LYS A 94 16.21 -17.19 4.91
C LYS A 94 14.76 -16.82 4.64
N ALA A 95 14.01 -17.78 4.10
CA ALA A 95 12.59 -17.60 3.86
C ALA A 95 11.84 -17.28 5.15
N ILE A 96 10.93 -16.31 5.06
CA ILE A 96 9.95 -16.00 6.10
C ILE A 96 8.69 -16.78 5.74
N GLU A 97 8.36 -17.79 6.53
CA GLU A 97 7.14 -18.59 6.33
C GLU A 97 5.86 -17.74 6.49
N PRO A 98 4.73 -18.13 5.88
CA PRO A 98 3.45 -17.45 6.05
C PRO A 98 3.08 -17.24 7.53
N GLY A 99 2.76 -16.00 7.89
CA GLY A 99 2.39 -15.60 9.25
C GLY A 99 3.56 -15.37 10.21
N ASN A 100 4.78 -15.74 9.84
CA ASN A 100 5.99 -15.53 10.63
C ASN A 100 6.67 -14.19 10.31
N THR A 101 7.66 -13.86 11.14
CA THR A 101 8.38 -12.58 11.10
C THR A 101 9.86 -12.80 10.85
N GLY A 102 10.47 -11.94 10.03
CA GLY A 102 11.91 -11.86 9.80
C GLY A 102 12.47 -10.52 10.27
N HIS A 103 13.64 -10.55 10.93
CA HIS A 103 14.26 -9.33 11.47
C HIS A 103 15.24 -8.71 10.47
N PHE A 104 15.41 -7.40 10.54
CA PHE A 104 16.49 -6.70 9.86
C PHE A 104 17.15 -5.68 10.78
N LYS A 105 18.42 -5.39 10.49
CA LYS A 105 19.19 -4.36 11.18
C LYS A 105 20.19 -3.72 10.22
N PHE A 106 20.23 -2.40 10.27
CA PHE A 106 21.12 -1.56 9.48
C PHE A 106 21.82 -0.57 10.38
N SER A 107 23.10 -0.30 10.10
CA SER A 107 23.80 0.83 10.70
C SER A 107 24.82 1.42 9.75
N GLN A 108 24.76 2.73 9.54
CA GLN A 108 25.67 3.43 8.65
C GLN A 108 25.79 4.90 9.04
N LYS A 109 26.96 5.48 8.77
CA LYS A 109 27.19 6.91 8.89
C LYS A 109 26.75 7.62 7.62
N ILE A 110 25.93 8.66 7.77
CA ILE A 110 25.46 9.51 6.67
C ILE A 110 26.02 10.92 6.88
N ASP A 111 26.80 11.43 5.94
CA ASP A 111 27.50 12.71 6.10
C ASP A 111 26.53 13.90 6.13
N GLU A 112 25.47 13.86 5.32
CA GLU A 112 24.44 14.90 5.23
C GLU A 112 23.33 14.74 6.29
N TYR A 113 23.62 14.08 7.41
CA TYR A 113 22.60 13.71 8.41
C TYR A 113 21.76 14.87 8.95
N LYS A 114 22.31 16.09 8.96
CA LYS A 114 21.60 17.29 9.41
C LYS A 114 20.41 17.69 8.53
N ARG A 115 20.36 17.19 7.29
CA ARG A 115 19.24 17.40 6.36
C ARG A 115 18.11 16.37 6.55
N ILE A 116 18.36 15.29 7.28
CA ILE A 116 17.40 14.18 7.45
C ILE A 116 16.42 14.54 8.56
N THR A 117 15.13 14.42 8.26
CA THR A 117 14.04 14.63 9.22
C THR A 117 13.07 13.44 9.28
N LYS A 118 13.09 12.56 8.28
CA LYS A 118 12.23 11.37 8.20
C LYS A 118 13.03 10.15 7.77
N THR A 119 12.56 8.97 8.17
CA THR A 119 13.08 7.68 7.73
C THR A 119 11.91 6.80 7.32
N PHE A 120 11.99 6.25 6.12
CA PHE A 120 10.97 5.35 5.56
C PHE A 120 11.62 4.03 5.19
N ILE A 121 10.82 2.98 5.18
CA ILE A 121 11.26 1.68 4.72
C ILE A 121 10.29 1.07 3.71
N GLU A 122 10.84 0.26 2.84
CA GLU A 122 10.10 -0.56 1.88
C GLU A 122 10.68 -1.97 1.90
N TYR A 123 9.82 -2.99 1.95
CA TYR A 123 10.25 -4.38 1.82
C TYR A 123 10.07 -4.85 0.38
N VAL A 124 11.16 -5.31 -0.22
CA VAL A 124 11.20 -5.78 -1.60
C VAL A 124 11.37 -7.30 -1.60
N VAL A 125 10.35 -8.00 -2.12
CA VAL A 125 10.36 -9.45 -2.27
C VAL A 125 11.26 -9.82 -3.46
N GLN A 126 12.30 -10.62 -3.20
CA GLN A 126 13.18 -11.16 -4.23
C GLN A 126 12.65 -12.48 -4.80
N GLU A 127 12.15 -13.37 -3.93
CA GLU A 127 11.65 -14.68 -4.32
C GLU A 127 10.38 -15.06 -3.54
N LYS A 128 9.38 -15.60 -4.25
CA LYS A 128 8.22 -16.29 -3.68
C LYS A 128 8.38 -17.79 -3.89
N ILE A 129 8.46 -18.56 -2.81
CA ILE A 129 8.63 -20.02 -2.91
C ILE A 129 7.25 -20.66 -3.07
N VAL A 130 6.83 -20.86 -4.32
CA VAL A 130 5.58 -21.57 -4.64
C VAL A 130 5.87 -23.07 -4.68
N SER A 131 5.37 -23.81 -3.69
CA SER A 131 5.46 -25.28 -3.73
C SER A 131 4.81 -25.82 -5.00
N PRO A 132 5.46 -26.74 -5.76
CA PRO A 132 4.86 -27.31 -6.95
C PRO A 132 3.60 -28.08 -6.57
N LYS A 133 2.48 -27.76 -7.25
CA LYS A 133 1.22 -28.48 -7.11
C LYS A 133 1.47 -29.96 -7.42
N LYS A 134 1.47 -30.82 -6.40
CA LYS A 134 1.61 -32.27 -6.58
C LYS A 134 0.53 -32.72 -7.57
N PRO A 135 0.87 -33.39 -8.70
CA PRO A 135 -0.14 -33.85 -9.63
C PRO A 135 -1.05 -34.84 -8.90
N LEU A 136 -2.35 -34.55 -8.88
CA LEU A 136 -3.36 -35.46 -8.37
C LEU A 136 -3.50 -36.61 -9.38
N ILE A 137 -2.76 -37.69 -9.19
CA ILE A 137 -2.94 -38.92 -9.97
C ILE A 137 -4.20 -39.61 -9.45
N ILE A 138 -5.34 -39.38 -10.10
CA ILE A 138 -6.55 -40.16 -9.87
C ILE A 138 -6.40 -41.46 -10.65
N ILE A 139 -6.03 -42.55 -9.97
CA ILE A 139 -6.07 -43.90 -10.55
C ILE A 139 -7.52 -44.36 -10.49
N GLY A 140 -8.26 -44.21 -11.58
CA GLY A 140 -9.58 -44.79 -11.72
C GLY A 140 -9.50 -46.30 -11.95
N THR A 141 -9.80 -47.11 -10.94
CA THR A 141 -10.08 -48.54 -11.12
C THR A 141 -11.47 -48.68 -11.74
N LYS A 142 -11.52 -49.01 -13.03
CA LYS A 142 -12.75 -49.48 -13.69
C LYS A 142 -13.09 -50.87 -13.11
N ARG A 143 -14.27 -51.02 -12.53
CA ARG A 143 -14.90 -52.33 -12.27
C ARG A 143 -15.73 -52.73 -13.49
#